data_AF-A0A1Y6JMG9-F1
#
_entry.id   AF-A0A1Y6JMG9-F1
#
_cell.length_a   1.000
_cell.length_b   1.000
_cell.length_c   1.000
_cell.angle_alpha   90.00
_cell.angle_beta   90.00
_cell.angle_gamma   90.00
#
_symmetry.space_group_name_H-M   'P 1'
#
loop_
_entity.id
_entity.type
_entity.pdbx_description
1 polymer ?
#
loop_
_entity_poly.entity_id
_entity_poly.type
_entity_poly.pdbx_seq_one_letter_code
_entity_poly.pdbx_strand_id
1 'polypeptide(L)'
;MNSIFWPKRQQHIIRAVRLEKPENFSPTLTSALSQLVRQANLIRELERAGEKDSMLVQTILVTIANHLATASGQLADEASREAMGLIAEGLMGSVWIKDTGAQLAGLDEQELVSYVGPLSTWLGKSRETGFSAFFGTPNLRLQAVSNIVDHYLDSSVARLSRQLGAELQQLPACSYKIIDLIAIGGEADTFPKHFAYFMPEDQGIKYSPVKRTIVFANTYLSLYQQISLEQKGIFGWTDDDLPAAQDIERYMMSWFRGHDLGHSIVLPATDYRRLSRHDRWGSMVAQETVADVFGFLLALTPDIADCLELESDKMVRFYVLELFRYLRRGPEQFPDAGAAYAQLKMLEDAGVLSVITPGRIHIDCTAFPAAMMRIAKTLLDAVMSDNLETFERFLRTYGVHHARNTDVLFGLSLCETSLFYEQSLLESK
;
A
#
# COMPACT_ATOMS: atom_id res chain seq x y z
N MET A 1 -24.79 1.51 -10.84
CA MET A 1 -23.37 1.29 -10.50
C MET A 1 -22.50 1.64 -11.69
N ASN A 2 -22.07 2.90 -11.81
CA ASN A 2 -20.92 3.24 -12.64
C ASN A 2 -19.66 3.11 -11.76
N SER A 3 -19.42 1.92 -11.19
CA SER A 3 -18.14 1.69 -10.52
C SER A 3 -17.07 1.71 -11.61
N ILE A 4 -16.21 2.72 -11.57
CA ILE A 4 -15.08 2.79 -12.50
C ILE A 4 -14.13 1.69 -12.07
N PHE A 5 -14.25 0.53 -12.72
CA PHE A 5 -13.20 -0.46 -12.67
C PHE A 5 -11.97 0.16 -13.32
N TRP A 6 -10.94 0.32 -12.51
CA TRP A 6 -9.66 0.77 -13.01
C TRP A 6 -8.58 -0.25 -12.67
N PRO A 7 -7.64 -0.50 -13.57
CA PRO A 7 -7.65 -0.05 -14.96
C PRO A 7 -8.82 -0.64 -15.76
N LYS A 8 -9.29 0.08 -16.78
CA LYS A 8 -10.38 -0.40 -17.63
C LYS A 8 -9.95 -1.71 -18.32
N ARG A 9 -10.75 -2.76 -18.15
CA ARG A 9 -10.62 -4.06 -18.83
C ARG A 9 -11.91 -4.43 -19.54
N GLN A 10 -11.84 -5.44 -20.40
CA GLN A 10 -13.04 -5.99 -21.07
C GLN A 10 -13.91 -6.77 -20.09
N GLN A 11 -13.29 -7.44 -19.13
CA GLN A 11 -13.96 -8.20 -18.08
C GLN A 11 -13.20 -8.06 -16.75
N HIS A 12 -13.90 -8.27 -15.65
CA HIS A 12 -13.34 -8.34 -14.31
C HIS A 12 -13.88 -9.57 -13.59
N ILE A 13 -13.00 -10.28 -12.88
CA ILE A 13 -13.38 -11.36 -11.97
C ILE A 13 -13.48 -10.76 -10.58
N ILE A 14 -14.64 -10.87 -9.95
CA ILE A 14 -14.87 -10.34 -8.61
C ILE A 14 -14.88 -11.48 -7.62
N ARG A 15 -14.04 -11.37 -6.59
CA ARG A 15 -14.02 -12.29 -5.47
C ARG A 15 -14.54 -11.58 -4.22
N ALA A 16 -15.51 -12.20 -3.57
CA ALA A 16 -16.05 -11.67 -2.32
C ALA A 16 -15.06 -11.89 -1.17
N VAL A 17 -14.91 -10.87 -0.34
CA VAL A 17 -14.16 -10.89 0.92
C VAL A 17 -15.11 -10.38 1.99
N ARG A 18 -15.31 -11.18 3.03
CA ARG A 18 -16.15 -10.78 4.14
C ARG A 18 -15.38 -9.89 5.10
N LEU A 19 -15.92 -8.70 5.37
CA LEU A 19 -15.48 -7.87 6.48
C LEU A 19 -16.34 -8.21 7.69
N GLU A 20 -15.72 -8.83 8.68
CA GLU A 20 -16.38 -9.26 9.90
C GLU A 20 -16.57 -8.08 10.85
N LYS A 21 -17.72 -8.07 11.54
CA LYS A 21 -17.99 -7.08 12.56
C LYS A 21 -17.34 -7.52 13.88
N PRO A 22 -16.62 -6.63 14.60
CA PRO A 22 -16.12 -6.98 15.93
C PRO A 22 -17.25 -7.36 16.91
N GLU A 23 -17.06 -8.45 17.64
CA GLU A 23 -18.04 -8.96 18.61
C GLU A 23 -18.22 -8.03 19.82
N ASN A 24 -17.16 -7.33 20.19
CA ASN A 24 -17.10 -6.42 21.34
C ASN A 24 -17.79 -5.06 21.09
N PHE A 25 -18.22 -4.76 19.87
CA PHE A 25 -18.85 -3.48 19.56
C PHE A 25 -20.30 -3.42 20.02
N SER A 26 -20.64 -2.36 20.77
CA SER A 26 -22.01 -2.13 21.22
C SER A 26 -22.98 -2.00 20.03
N PRO A 27 -24.27 -2.32 20.20
CA PRO A 27 -25.27 -2.09 19.15
C PRO A 27 -25.32 -0.63 18.69
N THR A 28 -25.15 0.32 19.62
CA THR A 28 -25.12 1.75 19.33
C THR A 28 -23.93 2.13 18.46
N LEU A 29 -22.71 1.66 18.80
CA LEU A 29 -21.51 1.88 17.99
C LEU A 29 -21.68 1.28 16.60
N THR A 30 -22.13 0.02 16.53
CA THR A 30 -22.39 -0.68 15.26
C THR A 30 -23.35 0.13 14.37
N SER A 31 -24.46 0.60 14.95
CA SER A 31 -25.45 1.39 14.21
C SER A 31 -24.86 2.70 13.71
N ALA A 32 -24.10 3.41 14.54
CA ALA A 32 -23.47 4.67 14.16
C ALA A 32 -22.48 4.47 12.99
N LEU A 33 -21.59 3.48 13.07
CA LEU A 33 -20.66 3.16 11.98
C LEU A 33 -21.39 2.77 10.69
N SER A 34 -22.49 2.02 10.79
CA SER A 34 -23.28 1.61 9.61
C SER A 34 -23.90 2.82 8.92
N GLN A 35 -24.42 3.77 9.68
CA GLN A 35 -24.95 5.01 9.13
C GLN A 35 -23.86 5.87 8.49
N LEU A 36 -22.67 5.96 9.11
CA LEU A 36 -21.54 6.70 8.54
C LEU A 36 -21.14 6.17 7.16
N VAL A 37 -21.03 4.85 7.01
CA VAL A 37 -20.71 4.23 5.71
C VAL A 37 -21.80 4.48 4.67
N ARG A 38 -23.09 4.33 5.04
CA ARG A 38 -24.22 4.60 4.14
C ARG A 38 -24.26 6.07 3.70
N GLN A 39 -23.98 6.99 4.60
CA GLN A 39 -23.95 8.42 4.32
C GLN A 39 -22.74 8.79 3.45
N ALA A 40 -21.58 8.18 3.68
CA ALA A 40 -20.42 8.38 2.81
C ALA A 40 -20.71 7.91 1.37
N ASN A 41 -21.36 6.75 1.20
CA ASN A 41 -21.83 6.28 -0.09
C ASN A 41 -22.82 7.28 -0.75
N LEU A 42 -23.76 7.81 0.03
CA LEU A 42 -24.74 8.78 -0.47
C LEU A 42 -24.08 10.08 -0.94
N ILE A 43 -23.17 10.66 -0.14
CA ILE A 43 -22.42 11.86 -0.55
C ILE A 43 -21.63 11.56 -1.82
N ARG A 44 -20.98 10.39 -1.92
CA ARG A 44 -20.20 10.04 -3.11
C ARG A 44 -21.05 9.96 -4.38
N GLU A 45 -22.27 9.42 -4.30
CA GLU A 45 -23.19 9.41 -5.44
C GLU A 45 -23.68 10.82 -5.81
N LEU A 46 -23.92 11.69 -4.83
CA LEU A 46 -24.24 13.11 -5.08
C LEU A 46 -23.07 13.87 -5.72
N GLU A 47 -21.83 13.61 -5.30
CA GLU A 47 -20.63 14.16 -5.95
C GLU A 47 -20.55 13.75 -7.42
N ARG A 48 -20.81 12.48 -7.73
CA ARG A 48 -20.84 11.95 -9.11
C ARG A 48 -21.97 12.55 -9.95
N ALA A 49 -23.07 12.92 -9.33
CA ALA A 49 -24.18 13.62 -9.98
C ALA A 49 -23.92 15.13 -10.16
N GLY A 50 -22.81 15.67 -9.65
CA GLY A 50 -22.48 17.10 -9.70
C GLY A 50 -23.16 17.94 -8.60
N GLU A 51 -23.71 17.30 -7.56
CA GLU A 51 -24.46 17.94 -6.47
C GLU A 51 -23.64 18.11 -5.17
N LYS A 52 -22.31 18.13 -5.28
CA LYS A 52 -21.39 18.19 -4.13
C LYS A 52 -21.64 19.36 -3.17
N ASP A 53 -22.10 20.50 -3.70
CA ASP A 53 -22.33 21.74 -2.93
C ASP A 53 -23.81 21.94 -2.56
N SER A 54 -24.64 20.89 -2.68
CA SER A 54 -26.07 20.97 -2.39
C SER A 54 -26.38 21.11 -0.89
N MET A 55 -27.53 21.71 -0.57
CA MET A 55 -28.07 21.75 0.80
C MET A 55 -28.29 20.36 1.39
N LEU A 56 -28.55 19.35 0.53
CA LEU A 56 -28.67 17.96 0.95
C LEU A 56 -27.33 17.44 1.47
N VAL A 57 -26.22 17.65 0.75
CA VAL A 57 -24.88 17.26 1.22
C VAL A 57 -24.57 17.91 2.57
N GLN A 58 -24.84 19.22 2.72
CA GLN A 58 -24.63 19.92 4.00
C GLN A 58 -25.46 19.31 5.14
N THR A 59 -26.70 18.92 4.88
CA THR A 59 -27.56 18.24 5.87
C THR A 59 -27.02 16.86 6.25
N ILE A 60 -26.49 16.11 5.28
CA ILE A 60 -25.87 14.81 5.53
C ILE A 60 -24.59 14.98 6.35
N LEU A 61 -23.75 15.99 6.07
CA LEU A 61 -22.54 16.27 6.85
C LEU A 61 -22.83 16.54 8.33
N VAL A 62 -23.88 17.30 8.64
CA VAL A 62 -24.34 17.49 10.03
C VAL A 62 -24.75 16.16 10.67
N THR A 63 -25.41 15.29 9.90
CA THR A 63 -25.84 13.98 10.40
C THR A 63 -24.64 13.05 10.62
N ILE A 64 -23.63 13.10 9.74
CA ILE A 64 -22.35 12.41 9.90
C ILE A 64 -21.67 12.86 11.20
N ALA A 65 -21.59 14.17 11.46
CA ALA A 65 -21.01 14.69 12.69
C ALA A 65 -21.72 14.16 13.96
N ASN A 66 -23.05 14.07 13.93
CA ASN A 66 -23.83 13.48 15.04
C ASN A 66 -23.55 11.98 15.24
N HIS A 67 -23.40 11.22 14.15
CA HIS A 67 -23.03 9.81 14.25
C HIS A 67 -21.59 9.60 14.72
N LEU A 68 -20.65 10.46 14.31
CA LEU A 68 -19.29 10.48 14.85
C LEU A 68 -19.29 10.76 16.35
N ALA A 69 -20.05 11.74 16.82
CA ALA A 69 -20.19 12.02 18.26
C ALA A 69 -20.82 10.84 19.01
N THR A 70 -21.84 10.20 18.43
CA THR A 70 -22.48 9.01 19.00
C THR A 70 -21.49 7.85 19.12
N ALA A 71 -20.73 7.58 18.05
CA ALA A 71 -19.72 6.53 18.04
C ALA A 71 -18.59 6.84 19.04
N SER A 72 -18.11 8.08 19.09
CA SER A 72 -17.09 8.54 20.05
C SER A 72 -17.54 8.30 21.49
N GLY A 73 -18.80 8.58 21.83
CA GLY A 73 -19.36 8.32 23.15
C GLY A 73 -19.47 6.83 23.53
N GLN A 74 -19.15 5.90 22.63
CA GLN A 74 -19.14 4.45 22.89
C GLN A 74 -17.73 3.87 23.02
N LEU A 75 -16.69 4.64 22.68
CA LEU A 75 -15.30 4.20 22.72
C LEU A 75 -14.70 4.54 24.09
N ALA A 76 -13.81 3.68 24.57
CA ALA A 76 -13.03 3.89 25.79
C ALA A 76 -11.69 4.58 25.50
N ASP A 77 -11.07 4.24 24.37
CA ASP A 77 -9.76 4.76 23.98
C ASP A 77 -9.81 6.27 23.65
N GLU A 78 -8.90 7.05 24.24
CA GLU A 78 -8.86 8.50 24.08
C GLU A 78 -8.52 8.91 22.64
N ALA A 79 -7.51 8.31 22.04
CA ALA A 79 -7.10 8.61 20.67
C ALA A 79 -8.20 8.25 19.65
N SER A 80 -8.88 7.10 19.84
CA SER A 80 -10.01 6.71 18.99
C SER A 80 -11.18 7.70 19.09
N ARG A 81 -11.47 8.23 20.29
CA ARG A 81 -12.50 9.27 20.49
C ARG A 81 -12.11 10.61 19.87
N GLU A 82 -10.86 11.02 20.08
CA GLU A 82 -10.29 12.25 19.55
C GLU A 82 -10.31 12.23 18.01
N ALA A 83 -9.97 11.11 17.39
CA ALA A 83 -10.05 10.94 15.94
C ALA A 83 -11.44 11.28 15.40
N MET A 84 -12.51 10.78 16.03
CA MET A 84 -13.88 11.06 15.60
C MET A 84 -14.28 12.53 15.80
N GLY A 85 -13.82 13.16 16.89
CA GLY A 85 -14.02 14.58 17.14
C GLY A 85 -13.35 15.44 16.07
N LEU A 86 -12.07 15.20 15.80
CA LEU A 86 -11.29 15.88 14.76
C LEU A 86 -11.92 15.71 13.37
N ILE A 87 -12.39 14.51 13.04
CA ILE A 87 -13.11 14.27 11.78
C ILE A 87 -14.39 15.11 11.72
N ALA A 88 -15.21 15.12 12.78
CA ALA A 88 -16.46 15.87 12.80
C ALA A 88 -16.21 17.38 12.68
N GLU A 89 -15.22 17.91 13.39
CA GLU A 89 -14.79 19.30 13.29
C GLU A 89 -14.29 19.65 11.89
N GLY A 90 -13.46 18.79 11.30
CA GLY A 90 -12.94 18.95 9.94
C GLY A 90 -14.03 18.97 8.87
N LEU A 91 -15.10 18.20 9.05
CA LEU A 91 -16.25 18.18 8.13
C LEU A 91 -17.15 19.43 8.25
N MET A 92 -17.22 20.02 9.44
CA MET A 92 -18.08 21.17 9.74
C MET A 92 -17.38 22.53 9.54
N GLY A 93 -16.05 22.56 9.53
CA GLY A 93 -15.24 23.77 9.37
C GLY A 93 -14.88 24.12 7.92
N SER A 94 -14.79 25.42 7.60
CA SER A 94 -14.42 25.90 6.26
C SER A 94 -12.91 26.04 6.01
N VAL A 95 -12.06 25.89 7.04
CA VAL A 95 -10.60 26.20 6.99
C VAL A 95 -9.71 24.98 7.28
N TRP A 96 -10.28 23.80 7.58
CA TRP A 96 -9.64 22.87 8.51
C TRP A 96 -9.04 21.57 7.96
N ILE A 97 -8.85 21.42 6.65
CA ILE A 97 -8.28 20.15 6.15
C ILE A 97 -6.80 19.99 6.57
N LYS A 98 -5.96 21.03 6.51
CA LYS A 98 -4.50 20.88 6.74
C LYS A 98 -4.11 20.51 8.18
N ASP A 99 -4.62 21.22 9.18
CA ASP A 99 -4.19 21.03 10.57
C ASP A 99 -4.81 19.77 11.19
N THR A 100 -6.06 19.45 10.82
CA THR A 100 -6.73 18.19 11.22
C THR A 100 -6.03 16.98 10.66
N GLY A 101 -5.62 17.02 9.39
CA GLY A 101 -4.96 15.87 8.76
C GLY A 101 -3.65 15.49 9.45
N ALA A 102 -2.85 16.48 9.86
CA ALA A 102 -1.62 16.24 10.61
C ALA A 102 -1.89 15.73 12.03
N GLN A 103 -2.92 16.26 12.72
CA GLN A 103 -3.33 15.78 14.04
C GLN A 103 -3.82 14.33 13.98
N LEU A 104 -4.73 14.02 13.04
CA LEU A 104 -5.18 12.65 12.78
C LEU A 104 -4.00 11.73 12.47
N ALA A 105 -3.04 12.18 11.65
CA ALA A 105 -1.86 11.39 11.34
C ALA A 105 -0.96 11.11 12.56
N GLY A 106 -1.04 11.91 13.62
CA GLY A 106 -0.28 11.75 14.85
C GLY A 106 -0.95 10.88 15.92
N LEU A 107 -2.21 10.46 15.72
CA LEU A 107 -2.92 9.63 16.70
C LEU A 107 -2.45 8.17 16.67
N ASP A 108 -2.53 7.53 17.84
CA ASP A 108 -2.27 6.09 18.02
C ASP A 108 -3.49 5.39 18.63
N GLU A 109 -4.53 5.23 17.81
CA GLU A 109 -5.83 4.67 18.22
C GLU A 109 -5.71 3.20 18.63
N GLN A 110 -6.14 2.82 19.83
CA GLN A 110 -6.05 1.43 20.33
C GLN A 110 -7.34 0.62 20.20
N GLU A 111 -8.46 1.26 19.88
CA GLU A 111 -9.76 0.61 19.78
C GLU A 111 -10.32 0.65 18.36
N LEU A 112 -10.31 1.82 17.73
CA LEU A 112 -10.89 2.02 16.40
C LEU A 112 -10.17 3.12 15.62
N VAL A 113 -9.53 2.72 14.52
CA VAL A 113 -9.00 3.66 13.54
C VAL A 113 -10.12 4.03 12.58
N SER A 114 -10.37 5.33 12.44
CA SER A 114 -11.49 5.87 11.67
C SER A 114 -11.04 6.94 10.68
N TYR A 115 -11.73 7.00 9.55
CA TYR A 115 -11.68 8.17 8.68
C TYR A 115 -13.04 8.37 7.99
N VAL A 116 -13.50 9.63 7.91
CA VAL A 116 -14.65 10.05 7.10
C VAL A 116 -14.31 11.38 6.45
N GLY A 117 -14.41 11.48 5.12
CA GLY A 117 -14.07 12.70 4.39
C GLY A 117 -13.47 12.43 3.01
N PRO A 118 -12.90 13.47 2.36
CA PRO A 118 -12.33 13.33 1.02
C PRO A 118 -11.02 12.53 1.01
N LEU A 119 -10.96 11.43 0.25
CA LEU A 119 -9.74 10.67 -0.06
C LEU A 119 -9.47 10.59 -1.55
N SER A 120 -8.18 10.60 -1.90
CA SER A 120 -7.67 10.14 -3.18
C SER A 120 -7.43 8.64 -3.09
N THR A 121 -7.97 7.90 -4.06
CA THR A 121 -7.73 6.45 -4.19
C THR A 121 -6.79 6.17 -5.37
N TRP A 122 -6.34 7.20 -6.09
CA TRP A 122 -5.58 7.09 -7.34
C TRP A 122 -4.37 8.03 -7.36
N LEU A 123 -3.51 7.91 -6.34
CA LEU A 123 -2.27 8.66 -6.23
C LEU A 123 -1.48 8.57 -7.56
N GLY A 124 -1.12 9.74 -8.10
CA GLY A 124 -0.36 9.87 -9.35
C GLY A 124 -1.18 10.00 -10.64
N LYS A 125 -2.48 9.66 -10.63
CA LYS A 125 -3.37 9.78 -11.82
C LYS A 125 -4.45 10.84 -11.69
N SER A 126 -4.94 11.10 -10.48
CA SER A 126 -5.87 12.19 -10.20
C SER A 126 -5.42 13.01 -8.98
N ARG A 127 -5.69 14.31 -9.01
CA ARG A 127 -5.64 15.17 -7.81
C ARG A 127 -7.01 15.28 -7.14
N GLU A 128 -8.02 14.65 -7.73
CA GLU A 128 -9.38 14.68 -7.24
C GLU A 128 -9.51 13.72 -6.06
N THR A 129 -10.09 14.22 -5.00
CA THR A 129 -10.54 13.42 -3.85
C THR A 129 -12.04 13.16 -4.00
N GLY A 130 -12.51 12.07 -3.41
CA GLY A 130 -13.93 11.76 -3.30
C GLY A 130 -14.29 11.40 -1.87
N PHE A 131 -15.52 11.72 -1.47
CA PHE A 131 -15.99 11.43 -0.11
C PHE A 131 -15.92 9.94 0.17
N SER A 132 -15.37 9.60 1.33
CA SER A 132 -15.00 8.23 1.72
C SER A 132 -15.24 8.03 3.21
N ALA A 133 -15.40 6.76 3.59
CA ALA A 133 -15.31 6.36 4.98
C ALA A 133 -14.58 5.01 5.09
N PHE A 134 -13.77 4.82 6.12
CA PHE A 134 -13.30 3.49 6.51
C PHE A 134 -13.14 3.39 8.03
N PHE A 135 -13.27 2.16 8.51
CA PHE A 135 -13.20 1.81 9.91
C PHE A 135 -12.45 0.49 10.06
N GLY A 136 -11.54 0.39 11.01
CA GLY A 136 -10.85 -0.86 11.32
C GLY A 136 -10.30 -0.90 12.74
N THR A 137 -10.14 -2.11 13.24
CA THR A 137 -9.60 -2.36 14.59
C THR A 137 -8.09 -2.57 14.52
N PRO A 138 -7.30 -1.97 15.43
CA PRO A 138 -5.85 -2.19 15.46
C PRO A 138 -5.48 -3.67 15.56
N ASN A 139 -4.56 -4.12 14.70
CA ASN A 139 -4.04 -5.48 14.73
C ASN A 139 -2.69 -5.50 15.45
N LEU A 140 -2.73 -5.61 16.78
CA LEU A 140 -1.54 -5.51 17.64
C LEU A 140 -0.49 -6.59 17.35
N ARG A 141 -0.93 -7.79 16.95
CA ARG A 141 -0.02 -8.89 16.59
C ARG A 141 0.82 -8.53 15.37
N LEU A 142 0.20 -8.00 14.32
CA LEU A 142 0.91 -7.58 13.12
C LEU A 142 1.65 -6.25 13.31
N GLN A 143 1.14 -5.36 14.16
CA GLN A 143 1.87 -4.18 14.61
C GLN A 143 3.21 -4.58 15.27
N ALA A 144 3.24 -5.64 16.08
CA ALA A 144 4.47 -6.14 16.67
C ALA A 144 5.50 -6.61 15.62
N VAL A 145 5.05 -7.17 14.49
CA VAL A 145 5.93 -7.52 13.36
C VAL A 145 6.58 -6.25 12.77
N SER A 146 5.79 -5.21 12.51
CA SER A 146 6.30 -3.91 12.05
C SER A 146 7.29 -3.29 13.03
N ASN A 147 6.99 -3.37 14.34
CA ASN A 147 7.85 -2.82 15.39
C ASN A 147 9.22 -3.52 15.44
N ILE A 148 9.33 -4.80 15.07
CA ILE A 148 10.61 -5.51 14.98
C ILE A 148 11.45 -4.96 13.82
N VAL A 149 10.84 -4.68 12.67
CA VAL A 149 11.54 -4.04 11.53
C VAL A 149 12.05 -2.65 11.95
N ASP A 150 11.22 -1.86 12.62
CA ASP A 150 11.61 -0.53 13.14
C ASP A 150 12.75 -0.63 14.15
N HIS A 151 12.68 -1.58 15.08
CA HIS A 151 13.68 -1.78 16.13
C HIS A 151 15.08 -2.05 15.55
N TYR A 152 15.17 -2.85 14.49
CA TYR A 152 16.45 -3.24 13.87
C TYR A 152 16.87 -2.36 12.69
N LEU A 153 16.09 -1.33 12.33
CA LEU A 153 16.32 -0.51 11.14
C LEU A 153 17.74 0.08 11.10
N ASP A 154 18.18 0.74 12.17
CA ASP A 154 19.50 1.39 12.23
C ASP A 154 20.65 0.40 11.97
N SER A 155 20.61 -0.74 12.66
CA SER A 155 21.63 -1.78 12.52
C SER A 155 21.61 -2.42 11.12
N SER A 156 20.41 -2.57 10.54
CA SER A 156 20.19 -3.11 9.21
C SER A 156 20.71 -2.17 8.13
N VAL A 157 20.41 -0.88 8.21
CA VAL A 157 20.93 0.14 7.28
C VAL A 157 22.45 0.25 7.38
N ALA A 158 23.02 0.24 8.58
CA ALA A 158 24.47 0.23 8.76
C ALA A 158 25.15 -1.01 8.14
N ARG A 159 24.49 -2.18 8.21
CA ARG A 159 24.95 -3.41 7.54
C ARG A 159 24.88 -3.28 6.02
N LEU A 160 23.75 -2.83 5.48
CA LEU A 160 23.57 -2.63 4.03
C LEU A 160 24.55 -1.61 3.47
N SER A 161 24.77 -0.50 4.20
CA SER A 161 25.77 0.53 3.89
C SER A 161 27.16 -0.07 3.69
N ARG A 162 27.62 -0.93 4.61
CA ARG A 162 28.90 -1.65 4.49
C ARG A 162 28.94 -2.62 3.32
N GLN A 163 27.86 -3.37 3.08
CA GLN A 163 27.79 -4.36 2.00
C GLN A 163 27.79 -3.70 0.61
N LEU A 164 27.11 -2.56 0.48
CA LEU A 164 27.02 -1.79 -0.75
C LEU A 164 28.25 -0.90 -0.98
N GLY A 165 29.01 -0.61 0.09
CA GLY A 165 30.16 0.28 0.04
C GLY A 165 29.77 1.75 -0.16
N ALA A 166 28.64 2.16 0.41
CA ALA A 166 28.07 3.49 0.25
C ALA A 166 27.48 4.00 1.57
N GLU A 167 27.62 5.31 1.83
CA GLU A 167 27.06 5.94 3.03
C GLU A 167 25.54 6.12 2.91
N LEU A 168 24.79 5.11 3.35
CA LEU A 168 23.34 5.21 3.44
C LEU A 168 22.93 6.05 4.65
N GLN A 169 21.98 6.94 4.43
CA GLN A 169 21.33 7.76 5.45
C GLN A 169 19.85 7.43 5.53
N GLN A 170 19.24 7.74 6.68
CA GLN A 170 17.81 7.56 6.92
C GLN A 170 17.16 8.92 7.09
N LEU A 171 16.18 9.22 6.26
CA LEU A 171 15.27 10.34 6.47
C LEU A 171 14.20 9.94 7.50
N PRO A 172 13.50 10.92 8.12
CA PRO A 172 12.37 10.61 8.99
C PRO A 172 11.32 9.77 8.26
N ALA A 173 11.07 8.56 8.79
CA ALA A 173 9.99 7.70 8.32
C ALA A 173 8.63 8.15 8.87
N CYS A 174 7.56 7.68 8.25
CA CYS A 174 6.20 7.91 8.74
C CYS A 174 5.82 6.90 9.83
N SER A 175 4.84 7.27 10.67
CA SER A 175 4.23 6.31 11.60
C SER A 175 3.44 5.26 10.82
N TYR A 176 3.24 4.10 11.43
CA TYR A 176 2.68 2.94 10.75
C TYR A 176 1.60 2.29 11.59
N LYS A 177 0.40 2.13 11.05
CA LYS A 177 -0.75 1.59 11.76
C LYS A 177 -1.35 0.43 10.97
N ILE A 178 -1.32 -0.77 11.54
CA ILE A 178 -1.92 -1.95 10.94
C ILE A 178 -3.28 -2.21 11.58
N ILE A 179 -4.30 -2.37 10.75
CA ILE A 179 -5.68 -2.59 11.18
C ILE A 179 -6.31 -3.74 10.40
N ASP A 180 -7.30 -4.37 11.02
CA ASP A 180 -8.27 -5.20 10.30
C ASP A 180 -9.45 -4.32 9.91
N LEU A 181 -9.68 -4.19 8.60
CA LEU A 181 -10.77 -3.39 8.04
C LEU A 181 -12.11 -4.06 8.35
N ILE A 182 -13.04 -3.32 8.96
CA ILE A 182 -14.36 -3.84 9.34
C ILE A 182 -15.48 -3.24 8.49
N ALA A 183 -15.27 -2.02 7.96
CA ALA A 183 -16.22 -1.37 7.06
C ALA A 183 -15.54 -0.27 6.23
N ILE A 184 -16.07 -0.01 5.03
CA ILE A 184 -15.56 0.97 4.07
C ILE A 184 -16.68 1.45 3.14
N GLY A 185 -16.60 2.70 2.69
CA GLY A 185 -17.59 3.30 1.79
C GLY A 185 -17.06 4.50 1.02
N GLY A 186 -17.85 4.96 0.06
CA GLY A 186 -17.54 6.11 -0.79
C GLY A 186 -16.46 5.79 -1.84
N GLU A 187 -15.54 6.74 -2.07
CA GLU A 187 -14.45 6.56 -3.04
C GLU A 187 -13.47 5.45 -2.62
N ALA A 188 -13.25 5.27 -1.31
CA ALA A 188 -12.38 4.22 -0.77
C ALA A 188 -12.88 2.78 -1.04
N ASP A 189 -14.19 2.60 -1.26
CA ASP A 189 -14.79 1.30 -1.60
C ASP A 189 -14.91 1.08 -3.12
N THR A 190 -14.12 1.79 -3.93
CA THR A 190 -14.08 1.58 -5.39
C THR A 190 -13.11 0.47 -5.79
N PHE A 191 -12.79 0.32 -7.09
CA PHE A 191 -11.98 -0.78 -7.62
C PHE A 191 -10.71 -0.26 -8.31
N PRO A 192 -9.54 -0.89 -8.06
CA PRO A 192 -9.35 -2.09 -7.26
C PRO A 192 -9.34 -1.73 -5.77
N LYS A 193 -9.37 -2.76 -4.91
CA LYS A 193 -9.21 -2.54 -3.47
C LYS A 193 -7.78 -2.15 -3.14
N HIS A 194 -7.66 -1.03 -2.44
CA HIS A 194 -6.43 -0.61 -1.80
C HIS A 194 -6.34 -1.27 -0.43
N PHE A 195 -5.14 -1.68 -0.06
CA PHE A 195 -4.86 -2.22 1.26
C PHE A 195 -4.04 -1.25 2.12
N ALA A 196 -3.72 -0.06 1.63
CA ALA A 196 -3.03 0.96 2.40
C ALA A 196 -3.45 2.38 1.97
N TYR A 197 -3.36 3.31 2.92
CA TYR A 197 -3.53 4.75 2.71
C TYR A 197 -2.37 5.53 3.35
N PHE A 198 -1.90 6.55 2.65
CA PHE A 198 -0.79 7.42 3.07
C PHE A 198 -1.36 8.76 3.54
N MET A 199 -1.51 8.92 4.84
CA MET A 199 -2.18 10.06 5.45
C MET A 199 -1.17 11.10 5.94
N PRO A 200 -1.41 12.41 5.77
CA PRO A 200 -2.60 13.02 5.17
C PRO A 200 -2.47 13.30 3.66
N GLU A 201 -1.51 12.67 2.97
CA GLU A 201 -1.27 12.91 1.54
C GLU A 201 -2.49 12.51 0.69
N ASP A 202 -3.10 11.37 0.98
CA ASP A 202 -4.33 10.90 0.34
C ASP A 202 -5.55 11.76 0.68
N GLN A 203 -5.50 12.59 1.73
CA GLN A 203 -6.51 13.61 2.01
C GLN A 203 -6.30 14.89 1.16
N GLY A 204 -5.28 14.91 0.28
CA GLY A 204 -4.89 16.05 -0.53
C GLY A 204 -3.89 17.01 0.14
N ILE A 205 -3.39 16.68 1.34
CA ILE A 205 -2.48 17.54 2.11
C ILE A 205 -1.04 17.12 1.84
N LYS A 206 -0.42 17.79 0.87
CA LYS A 206 0.98 17.56 0.52
C LYS A 206 1.92 18.18 1.55
N TYR A 207 3.04 17.50 1.80
CA TYR A 207 4.15 17.97 2.64
C TYR A 207 3.83 18.18 4.13
N SER A 208 2.88 17.43 4.68
CA SER A 208 2.69 17.40 6.14
C SER A 208 3.98 16.92 6.84
N PRO A 209 4.39 17.58 7.95
CA PRO A 209 5.51 17.13 8.76
C PRO A 209 5.19 15.86 9.55
N VAL A 210 3.90 15.59 9.79
CA VAL A 210 3.40 14.38 10.44
C VAL A 210 2.67 13.53 9.40
N LYS A 211 3.13 12.30 9.21
CA LYS A 211 2.58 11.37 8.22
C LYS A 211 2.39 10.00 8.87
N ARG A 212 1.38 9.28 8.42
CA ARG A 212 1.14 7.89 8.78
C ARG A 212 0.73 7.04 7.59
N THR A 213 1.21 5.81 7.52
CA THR A 213 0.69 4.77 6.64
C THR A 213 -0.30 3.91 7.43
N ILE A 214 -1.53 3.78 6.94
CA ILE A 214 -2.55 2.88 7.50
C ILE A 214 -2.67 1.67 6.58
N VAL A 215 -2.55 0.46 7.13
CA VAL A 215 -2.58 -0.80 6.38
C VAL A 215 -3.78 -1.65 6.79
N PHE A 216 -4.56 -2.09 5.81
CA PHE A 216 -5.67 -3.02 5.96
C PHE A 216 -5.14 -4.45 5.79
N ALA A 217 -4.76 -5.08 6.90
CA ALA A 217 -4.10 -6.39 6.91
C ALA A 217 -4.95 -7.47 6.26
N ASN A 218 -6.23 -7.56 6.64
CA ASN A 218 -7.18 -8.52 6.07
C ASN A 218 -7.44 -8.32 4.56
N THR A 219 -7.47 -7.07 4.08
CA THR A 219 -7.51 -6.78 2.64
C THR A 219 -6.25 -7.26 1.95
N TYR A 220 -5.08 -6.96 2.51
CA TYR A 220 -3.82 -7.37 1.92
C TYR A 220 -3.72 -8.91 1.86
N LEU A 221 -4.04 -9.59 2.96
CA LEU A 221 -4.09 -11.05 3.02
C LEU A 221 -5.02 -11.63 1.95
N SER A 222 -6.19 -11.02 1.75
CA SER A 222 -7.14 -11.46 0.72
C SER A 222 -6.59 -11.25 -0.69
N LEU A 223 -5.91 -10.13 -0.97
CA LEU A 223 -5.23 -9.91 -2.25
C LEU A 223 -4.15 -10.96 -2.50
N TYR A 224 -3.37 -11.30 -1.47
CA TYR A 224 -2.37 -12.34 -1.58
C TYR A 224 -3.02 -13.71 -1.87
N GLN A 225 -3.94 -14.15 -1.02
CA GLN A 225 -4.56 -15.48 -1.12
C GLN A 225 -5.35 -15.69 -2.41
N GLN A 226 -6.05 -14.66 -2.88
CA GLN A 226 -6.98 -14.78 -4.01
C GLN A 226 -6.38 -14.33 -5.34
N ILE A 227 -5.16 -13.79 -5.35
CA ILE A 227 -4.51 -13.29 -6.59
C ILE A 227 -3.05 -13.72 -6.66
N SER A 228 -2.24 -13.42 -5.64
CA SER A 228 -0.81 -13.79 -5.65
C SER A 228 -0.59 -15.29 -5.59
N LEU A 229 -1.26 -15.96 -4.65
CA LEU A 229 -1.10 -17.38 -4.40
C LEU A 229 -1.59 -18.24 -5.58
N GLU A 230 -2.64 -17.80 -6.30
CA GLU A 230 -3.14 -18.49 -7.52
C GLU A 230 -2.05 -18.58 -8.61
N GLN A 231 -1.00 -17.77 -8.54
CA GLN A 231 0.08 -17.72 -9.53
C GLN A 231 1.23 -18.69 -9.26
N LYS A 232 1.26 -19.41 -8.12
CA LYS A 232 2.38 -20.31 -7.77
C LYS A 232 2.70 -21.35 -8.84
N GLY A 233 1.67 -21.79 -9.59
CA GLY A 233 1.82 -22.76 -10.69
C GLY A 233 2.66 -22.25 -11.85
N ILE A 234 2.75 -20.92 -12.06
CA ILE A 234 3.62 -20.31 -13.08
C ILE A 234 5.09 -20.68 -12.84
N PHE A 235 5.47 -20.86 -11.58
CA PHE A 235 6.83 -21.15 -11.15
C PHE A 235 7.08 -22.64 -10.85
N GLY A 236 6.04 -23.47 -10.98
CA GLY A 236 6.09 -24.88 -10.59
C GLY A 236 6.16 -25.10 -9.08
N TRP A 237 5.77 -24.11 -8.28
CA TRP A 237 5.77 -24.19 -6.81
C TRP A 237 4.50 -24.85 -6.26
N THR A 238 4.67 -25.50 -5.11
CA THR A 238 3.63 -26.15 -4.31
C THR A 238 3.29 -25.30 -3.06
N ASP A 239 2.41 -25.79 -2.18
CA ASP A 239 2.14 -25.08 -0.91
C ASP A 239 3.31 -25.21 0.08
N ASP A 240 4.02 -26.33 0.07
CA ASP A 240 5.19 -26.56 0.94
C ASP A 240 6.35 -25.61 0.61
N ASP A 241 6.34 -25.11 -0.62
CA ASP A 241 7.32 -24.17 -1.14
C ASP A 241 7.14 -22.74 -0.61
N LEU A 242 5.98 -22.42 -0.02
CA LEU A 242 5.58 -21.07 0.37
C LEU A 242 5.55 -20.92 1.90
N PRO A 243 5.47 -19.69 2.44
CA PRO A 243 5.11 -19.50 3.84
C PRO A 243 3.82 -20.25 4.17
N ALA A 244 3.79 -20.92 5.33
CA ALA A 244 2.57 -21.54 5.81
C ALA A 244 1.47 -20.48 6.00
N ALA A 245 0.20 -20.89 5.88
CA ALA A 245 -0.93 -19.97 5.95
C ALA A 245 -0.97 -19.16 7.26
N GLN A 246 -0.54 -19.73 8.39
CA GLN A 246 -0.48 -19.00 9.66
C GLN A 246 0.67 -17.98 9.75
N ASP A 247 1.68 -18.10 8.88
CA ASP A 247 2.90 -17.30 8.92
C ASP A 247 2.92 -16.22 7.83
N ILE A 248 2.12 -16.36 6.77
CA ILE A 248 2.19 -15.48 5.59
C ILE A 248 2.08 -13.99 5.91
N GLU A 249 1.21 -13.61 6.85
CA GLU A 249 1.05 -12.21 7.25
C GLU A 249 2.33 -11.63 7.85
N ARG A 250 3.16 -12.46 8.49
CA ARG A 250 4.47 -12.04 9.02
C ARG A 250 5.42 -11.66 7.89
N TYR A 251 5.46 -12.44 6.82
CA TYR A 251 6.24 -12.13 5.60
C TYR A 251 5.69 -10.89 4.88
N MET A 252 4.37 -10.76 4.82
CA MET A 252 3.70 -9.61 4.20
C MET A 252 4.01 -8.30 4.92
N MET A 253 3.90 -8.29 6.25
CA MET A 253 4.15 -7.09 7.06
C MET A 253 5.63 -6.76 7.17
N SER A 254 6.51 -7.76 7.25
CA SER A 254 7.96 -7.51 7.28
C SER A 254 8.44 -6.85 5.99
N TRP A 255 8.00 -7.37 4.84
CA TRP A 255 8.30 -6.76 3.54
C TRP A 255 7.68 -5.38 3.40
N PHE A 256 6.37 -5.25 3.65
CA PHE A 256 5.67 -4.00 3.34
C PHE A 256 6.10 -2.85 4.27
N ARG A 257 6.40 -3.13 5.55
CA ARG A 257 7.06 -2.13 6.40
C ARG A 257 8.48 -1.83 5.92
N GLY A 258 9.24 -2.85 5.53
CA GLY A 258 10.55 -2.67 4.92
C GLY A 258 10.50 -1.76 3.70
N HIS A 259 9.50 -1.91 2.83
CA HIS A 259 9.27 -1.07 1.66
C HIS A 259 8.99 0.38 2.06
N ASP A 260 8.08 0.61 3.01
CA ASP A 260 7.73 1.95 3.51
C ASP A 260 8.96 2.66 4.10
N LEU A 261 9.80 1.94 4.86
CA LEU A 261 11.09 2.42 5.36
C LEU A 261 12.14 2.58 4.25
N GLY A 262 12.06 1.78 3.19
CA GLY A 262 12.94 1.85 2.02
C GLY A 262 12.89 3.22 1.33
N HIS A 263 11.74 3.90 1.35
CA HIS A 263 11.62 5.28 0.86
C HIS A 263 12.46 6.29 1.66
N SER A 264 12.81 5.99 2.92
CA SER A 264 13.60 6.87 3.77
C SER A 264 15.11 6.65 3.63
N ILE A 265 15.53 5.52 3.03
CA ILE A 265 16.94 5.20 2.80
C ILE A 265 17.45 5.97 1.58
N VAL A 266 18.42 6.85 1.80
CA VAL A 266 18.97 7.75 0.78
C VAL A 266 20.49 7.79 0.80
N LEU A 267 21.08 8.30 -0.28
CA LEU A 267 22.46 8.81 -0.25
C LEU A 267 22.42 10.32 0.10
N PRO A 268 23.52 10.88 0.65
CA PRO A 268 23.62 12.32 0.88
C PRO A 268 23.35 13.15 -0.39
N ALA A 269 23.67 12.58 -1.57
CA ALA A 269 23.49 13.21 -2.86
C ALA A 269 22.06 13.08 -3.44
N THR A 270 21.19 12.24 -2.87
CA THR A 270 19.90 11.90 -3.51
C THR A 270 18.99 13.11 -3.68
N ASP A 271 18.61 13.42 -4.93
CA ASP A 271 17.63 14.46 -5.28
C ASP A 271 16.54 13.93 -6.24
N TYR A 272 15.51 13.29 -5.68
CA TYR A 272 14.35 12.85 -6.45
C TYR A 272 13.58 13.99 -7.11
N ARG A 273 13.68 15.24 -6.63
CA ARG A 273 13.00 16.37 -7.26
C ARG A 273 13.61 16.69 -8.61
N ARG A 274 14.94 16.58 -8.72
CA ARG A 274 15.65 16.75 -9.99
C ARG A 274 15.29 15.65 -10.99
N LEU A 275 15.26 14.39 -10.54
CA LEU A 275 14.81 13.28 -11.40
C LEU A 275 13.37 13.48 -11.88
N SER A 276 12.48 13.88 -10.97
CA SER A 276 11.07 14.13 -11.28
C SER A 276 10.84 15.28 -12.28
N ARG A 277 11.72 16.29 -12.28
CA ARG A 277 11.73 17.35 -13.30
C ARG A 277 12.19 16.86 -14.68
N HIS A 278 13.08 15.88 -14.72
CA HIS A 278 13.56 15.26 -15.96
C HIS A 278 12.52 14.30 -16.53
N ASP A 279 12.07 13.34 -15.72
CA ASP A 279 10.99 12.43 -16.04
C ASP A 279 10.20 12.10 -14.77
N ARG A 280 8.98 12.67 -14.67
CA ARG A 280 8.14 12.49 -13.49
C ARG A 280 7.69 11.04 -13.32
N TRP A 281 7.34 10.35 -14.39
CA TRP A 281 6.85 8.97 -14.31
C TRP A 281 8.01 8.02 -13.98
N GLY A 282 9.11 8.14 -14.72
CA GLY A 282 10.33 7.38 -14.47
C GLY A 282 10.87 7.58 -13.06
N SER A 283 10.79 8.81 -12.52
CA SER A 283 11.21 9.10 -11.14
C SER A 283 10.32 8.44 -10.08
N MET A 284 9.00 8.34 -10.30
CA MET A 284 8.11 7.60 -9.38
C MET A 284 8.42 6.11 -9.43
N VAL A 285 8.50 5.51 -10.63
CA VAL A 285 8.87 4.10 -10.81
C VAL A 285 10.22 3.76 -10.15
N ALA A 286 11.22 4.63 -10.31
CA ALA A 286 12.53 4.42 -9.72
C ALA A 286 12.52 4.52 -8.19
N GLN A 287 11.74 5.43 -7.60
CA GLN A 287 11.57 5.53 -6.15
C GLN A 287 10.90 4.28 -5.57
N GLU A 288 9.84 3.78 -6.21
CA GLU A 288 9.19 2.52 -5.82
C GLU A 288 10.14 1.33 -5.97
N THR A 289 10.95 1.30 -7.03
CA THR A 289 11.96 0.25 -7.25
C THR A 289 13.01 0.25 -6.14
N VAL A 290 13.48 1.43 -5.70
CA VAL A 290 14.40 1.58 -4.57
C VAL A 290 13.75 1.07 -3.28
N ALA A 291 12.52 1.51 -3.00
CA ALA A 291 11.78 1.13 -1.80
C ALA A 291 11.55 -0.39 -1.72
N ASP A 292 11.10 -1.02 -2.81
CA ASP A 292 10.91 -2.47 -2.89
C ASP A 292 12.20 -3.25 -2.65
N VAL A 293 13.30 -2.85 -3.30
CA VAL A 293 14.59 -3.53 -3.19
C VAL A 293 15.17 -3.41 -1.79
N PHE A 294 15.17 -2.21 -1.21
CA PHE A 294 15.60 -2.03 0.17
C PHE A 294 14.67 -2.74 1.16
N GLY A 295 13.36 -2.71 0.94
CA GLY A 295 12.41 -3.41 1.80
C GLY A 295 12.61 -4.91 1.82
N PHE A 296 12.86 -5.52 0.66
CA PHE A 296 13.24 -6.92 0.56
C PHE A 296 14.57 -7.22 1.29
N LEU A 297 15.60 -6.39 1.08
CA LEU A 297 16.90 -6.58 1.71
C LEU A 297 16.86 -6.38 3.24
N LEU A 298 16.04 -5.43 3.73
CA LEU A 298 15.78 -5.23 5.16
C LEU A 298 15.13 -6.46 5.78
N ALA A 299 14.09 -7.01 5.15
CA ALA A 299 13.43 -8.22 5.64
C ALA A 299 14.35 -9.45 5.72
N LEU A 300 15.45 -9.46 4.95
CA LEU A 300 16.46 -10.51 4.95
C LEU A 300 17.70 -10.20 5.82
N THR A 301 17.74 -9.09 6.55
CA THR A 301 18.85 -8.89 7.49
C THR A 301 18.74 -9.90 8.63
N PRO A 302 19.86 -10.49 9.11
CA PRO A 302 19.80 -11.58 10.09
C PRO A 302 18.99 -11.22 11.34
N ASP A 303 19.16 -10.01 11.85
CA ASP A 303 18.49 -9.58 13.08
C ASP A 303 16.95 -9.52 12.92
N ILE A 304 16.46 -9.08 11.76
CA ILE A 304 15.02 -9.06 11.43
C ILE A 304 14.54 -10.48 11.10
N ALA A 305 15.25 -11.18 10.20
CA ALA A 305 14.86 -12.50 9.71
C ALA A 305 14.84 -13.55 10.84
N ASP A 306 15.81 -13.54 11.74
CA ASP A 306 15.86 -14.48 12.87
C ASP A 306 14.76 -14.17 13.89
N CYS A 307 14.55 -12.88 14.22
CA CYS A 307 13.53 -12.47 15.18
C CYS A 307 12.10 -12.75 14.68
N LEU A 308 11.89 -12.62 13.38
CA LEU A 308 10.62 -12.91 12.71
C LEU A 308 10.56 -14.30 12.10
N GLU A 309 11.53 -15.18 12.34
CA GLU A 309 11.55 -16.54 11.77
C GLU A 309 11.21 -16.56 10.26
N LEU A 310 11.86 -15.67 9.49
CA LEU A 310 11.68 -15.55 8.05
C LEU A 310 12.69 -16.44 7.33
N GLU A 311 12.18 -17.45 6.64
CA GLU A 311 13.00 -18.31 5.79
C GLU A 311 13.27 -17.59 4.47
N SER A 312 14.55 -17.43 4.11
CA SER A 312 14.96 -16.65 2.94
C SER A 312 14.33 -17.14 1.62
N ASP A 313 14.28 -18.46 1.39
CA ASP A 313 13.69 -19.04 0.19
C ASP A 313 12.18 -18.75 0.10
N LYS A 314 11.46 -18.87 1.23
CA LYS A 314 10.02 -18.55 1.30
C LYS A 314 9.75 -17.05 1.15
N MET A 315 10.64 -16.20 1.68
CA MET A 315 10.57 -14.75 1.48
C MET A 315 10.77 -14.37 0.02
N VAL A 316 11.73 -14.99 -0.67
CA VAL A 316 11.91 -14.81 -2.14
C VAL A 316 10.64 -15.19 -2.87
N ARG A 317 10.05 -16.36 -2.58
CA ARG A 317 8.87 -16.85 -3.29
C ARG A 317 7.64 -16.00 -3.03
N PHE A 318 7.40 -15.62 -1.78
CA PHE A 318 6.38 -14.64 -1.41
C PHE A 318 6.54 -13.35 -2.22
N TYR A 319 7.74 -12.78 -2.20
CA TYR A 319 8.03 -11.51 -2.85
C TYR A 319 7.89 -11.58 -4.38
N VAL A 320 8.30 -12.69 -5.01
CA VAL A 320 8.08 -12.93 -6.44
C VAL A 320 6.59 -12.97 -6.78
N LEU A 321 5.77 -13.68 -5.98
CA LEU A 321 4.32 -13.70 -6.23
C LEU A 321 3.71 -12.29 -6.17
N GLU A 322 4.18 -11.46 -5.23
CA GLU A 322 3.78 -10.05 -5.12
C GLU A 322 4.25 -9.21 -6.31
N LEU A 323 5.52 -9.33 -6.73
CA LEU A 323 6.04 -8.64 -7.92
C LEU A 323 5.18 -8.94 -9.15
N PHE A 324 4.82 -10.21 -9.37
CA PHE A 324 3.96 -10.58 -10.49
C PHE A 324 2.50 -10.14 -10.30
N ARG A 325 1.97 -10.08 -9.07
CA ARG A 325 0.67 -9.45 -8.79
C ARG A 325 0.69 -7.97 -9.18
N TYR A 326 1.71 -7.21 -8.77
CA TYR A 326 1.85 -5.80 -9.13
C TYR A 326 2.01 -5.60 -10.64
N LEU A 327 2.93 -6.34 -11.27
CA LEU A 327 3.17 -6.30 -12.72
C LEU A 327 1.87 -6.45 -13.50
N ARG A 328 1.08 -7.47 -13.16
CA ARG A 328 -0.16 -7.80 -13.88
C ARG A 328 -1.30 -6.81 -13.66
N ARG A 329 -1.16 -5.81 -12.77
CA ARG A 329 -2.05 -4.64 -12.72
C ARG A 329 -1.88 -3.74 -13.95
N GLY A 330 -0.76 -3.84 -14.66
CA GLY A 330 -0.44 -3.03 -15.83
C GLY A 330 0.75 -2.10 -15.51
N PRO A 331 1.96 -2.38 -16.00
CA PRO A 331 3.17 -1.70 -15.56
C PRO A 331 3.21 -0.21 -15.96
N GLU A 332 2.55 0.17 -17.06
CA GLU A 332 2.39 1.59 -17.45
C GLU A 332 1.30 2.32 -16.66
N GLN A 333 0.58 1.61 -15.79
CA GLN A 333 -0.62 2.13 -15.13
C GLN A 333 -0.39 2.49 -13.67
N PHE A 334 0.58 1.92 -12.99
CA PHE A 334 0.86 2.27 -11.59
C PHE A 334 2.38 2.33 -11.40
N PRO A 335 2.92 3.31 -10.64
CA PRO A 335 4.34 3.34 -10.31
C PRO A 335 4.83 2.01 -9.74
N ASP A 336 4.11 1.41 -8.80
CA ASP A 336 4.45 0.10 -8.20
C ASP A 336 4.48 -1.03 -9.25
N ALA A 337 3.56 -1.00 -10.24
CA ALA A 337 3.55 -1.98 -11.33
C ALA A 337 4.72 -1.76 -12.29
N GLY A 338 5.09 -0.50 -12.56
CA GLY A 338 6.28 -0.17 -13.33
C GLY A 338 7.57 -0.53 -12.59
N ALA A 339 7.58 -0.41 -11.27
CA ALA A 339 8.70 -0.84 -10.42
C ALA A 339 8.84 -2.35 -10.42
N ALA A 340 7.73 -3.09 -10.34
CA ALA A 340 7.75 -4.54 -10.50
C ALA A 340 8.35 -4.95 -11.86
N TYR A 341 7.98 -4.27 -12.95
CA TYR A 341 8.62 -4.50 -14.25
C TYR A 341 10.13 -4.24 -14.24
N ALA A 342 10.57 -3.09 -13.69
CA ALA A 342 11.98 -2.74 -13.62
C ALA A 342 12.78 -3.79 -12.85
N GLN A 343 12.29 -4.22 -11.69
CA GLN A 343 12.93 -5.24 -10.85
C GLN A 343 13.00 -6.60 -11.55
N LEU A 344 11.89 -7.07 -12.14
CA LEU A 344 11.86 -8.34 -12.86
C LEU A 344 12.81 -8.32 -14.07
N LYS A 345 12.90 -7.20 -14.78
CA LYS A 345 13.84 -7.04 -15.90
C LYS A 345 15.30 -7.06 -15.45
N MET A 346 15.62 -6.42 -14.32
CA MET A 346 16.96 -6.48 -13.74
C MET A 346 17.30 -7.88 -13.21
N LEU A 347 16.33 -8.63 -12.69
CA LEU A 347 16.50 -10.03 -12.27
C LEU A 347 16.72 -10.98 -13.47
N GLU A 348 16.05 -10.72 -14.60
CA GLU A 348 16.30 -11.41 -15.86
C GLU A 348 17.72 -11.14 -16.36
N ASP A 349 18.14 -9.88 -16.39
CA ASP A 349 19.50 -9.50 -16.81
C ASP A 349 20.58 -10.05 -15.84
N ALA A 350 20.22 -10.27 -14.58
CA ALA A 350 21.07 -10.92 -13.58
C ALA A 350 21.11 -12.46 -13.69
N GLY A 351 20.36 -13.06 -14.61
CA GLY A 351 20.29 -14.51 -14.84
C GLY A 351 19.50 -15.30 -13.78
N VAL A 352 18.74 -14.61 -12.93
CA VAL A 352 17.95 -15.22 -11.84
C VAL A 352 16.52 -15.54 -12.27
N LEU A 353 16.00 -14.81 -13.26
CA LEU A 353 14.68 -15.03 -13.85
C LEU A 353 14.83 -15.46 -15.30
N SER A 354 14.06 -16.46 -15.72
CA SER A 354 13.95 -16.81 -17.14
C SER A 354 12.53 -17.28 -17.50
N VAL A 355 12.01 -16.78 -18.62
CA VAL A 355 10.74 -17.26 -19.19
C VAL A 355 11.05 -18.54 -19.97
N ILE A 356 10.56 -19.69 -19.47
CA ILE A 356 10.74 -20.98 -20.16
C ILE A 356 9.81 -21.04 -21.38
N THR A 357 8.53 -20.72 -21.14
CA THR A 357 7.46 -20.61 -22.13
C THR A 357 6.42 -19.61 -21.61
N PRO A 358 5.52 -19.07 -22.44
CA PRO A 358 4.39 -18.27 -21.94
C PRO A 358 3.66 -19.01 -20.81
N GLY A 359 3.44 -18.34 -19.67
CA GLY A 359 2.83 -18.93 -18.49
C GLY A 359 3.74 -19.83 -17.63
N ARG A 360 5.03 -19.97 -17.94
CA ARG A 360 5.98 -20.74 -17.14
C ARG A 360 7.32 -20.01 -16.99
N ILE A 361 7.65 -19.65 -15.76
CA ILE A 361 8.81 -18.83 -15.42
C ILE A 361 9.66 -19.58 -14.39
N HIS A 362 10.97 -19.62 -14.60
CA HIS A 362 11.91 -20.12 -13.62
C HIS A 362 12.52 -18.96 -12.81
N ILE A 363 12.66 -19.19 -11.50
CA ILE A 363 13.35 -18.32 -10.57
C ILE A 363 14.41 -19.12 -9.84
N ASP A 364 15.66 -18.66 -9.88
CA ASP A 364 16.72 -19.18 -9.02
C ASP A 364 16.63 -18.52 -7.63
N CYS A 365 15.86 -19.13 -6.73
CA CYS A 365 15.67 -18.61 -5.38
C CYS A 365 16.97 -18.53 -4.56
N THR A 366 17.99 -19.33 -4.90
CA THR A 366 19.29 -19.31 -4.20
C THR A 366 20.12 -18.10 -4.61
N ALA A 367 20.14 -17.76 -5.90
CA ALA A 367 20.88 -16.60 -6.41
C ALA A 367 20.13 -15.26 -6.21
N PHE A 368 18.83 -15.30 -5.92
CA PHE A 368 17.97 -14.13 -5.83
C PHE A 368 18.44 -13.06 -4.82
N PRO A 369 18.76 -13.38 -3.55
CA PRO A 369 19.18 -12.35 -2.60
C PRO A 369 20.48 -11.64 -3.04
N ALA A 370 21.42 -12.39 -3.62
CA ALA A 370 22.65 -11.82 -4.16
C ALA A 370 22.39 -10.93 -5.39
N ALA A 371 21.41 -11.27 -6.22
CA ALA A 371 20.98 -10.40 -7.32
C ALA A 371 20.33 -9.12 -6.81
N MET A 372 19.47 -9.18 -5.78
CA MET A 372 18.87 -8.00 -5.16
C MET A 372 19.93 -7.05 -4.59
N MET A 373 21.01 -7.56 -4.01
CA MET A 373 22.15 -6.75 -3.58
C MET A 373 22.86 -6.05 -4.75
N ARG A 374 23.02 -6.73 -5.89
CA ARG A 374 23.58 -6.11 -7.12
C ARG A 374 22.65 -5.04 -7.69
N ILE A 375 21.34 -5.32 -7.68
CA ILE A 375 20.30 -4.38 -8.10
C ILE A 375 20.34 -3.12 -7.24
N ALA A 376 20.40 -3.27 -5.91
CA ALA A 376 20.54 -2.15 -4.98
C ALA A 376 21.76 -1.29 -5.34
N LYS A 377 22.92 -1.90 -5.62
CA LYS A 377 24.11 -1.16 -6.07
C LYS A 377 23.89 -0.40 -7.37
N THR A 378 23.23 -1.02 -8.37
CA THR A 378 22.86 -0.31 -9.60
C THR A 378 21.94 0.87 -9.34
N LEU A 379 20.98 0.75 -8.42
CA LEU A 379 20.07 1.83 -8.06
C LEU A 379 20.78 2.96 -7.31
N LEU A 380 21.78 2.65 -6.48
CA LEU A 380 22.62 3.68 -5.86
C LEU A 380 23.24 4.60 -6.92
N ASP A 381 23.84 4.00 -7.96
CA ASP A 381 24.55 4.72 -9.03
C ASP A 381 23.61 5.37 -10.05
N ALA A 382 22.47 4.75 -10.34
CA ALA A 382 21.57 5.21 -11.39
C ALA A 382 20.47 6.14 -10.90
N VAL A 383 20.03 5.98 -9.65
CA VAL A 383 18.85 6.66 -9.12
C VAL A 383 19.23 7.59 -7.97
N MET A 384 20.15 7.19 -7.09
CA MET A 384 20.38 7.90 -5.83
C MET A 384 21.59 8.86 -5.86
N SER A 385 22.44 8.81 -6.88
CA SER A 385 23.71 9.57 -6.97
C SER A 385 23.60 10.96 -7.63
N ASP A 386 22.40 11.49 -7.85
CA ASP A 386 22.15 12.77 -8.55
C ASP A 386 22.83 12.90 -9.93
N ASN A 387 22.87 11.79 -10.67
CA ASN A 387 23.42 11.75 -12.02
C ASN A 387 22.32 11.46 -13.05
N LEU A 388 21.93 12.51 -13.79
CA LEU A 388 20.87 12.40 -14.80
C LEU A 388 21.24 11.48 -15.96
N GLU A 389 22.53 11.33 -16.30
CA GLU A 389 22.95 10.46 -17.40
C GLU A 389 22.76 8.98 -17.04
N THR A 390 23.16 8.58 -15.83
CA THR A 390 22.95 7.21 -15.35
C THR A 390 21.48 6.92 -15.12
N PHE A 391 20.71 7.91 -14.65
CA PHE A 391 19.26 7.81 -14.53
C PHE A 391 18.58 7.62 -15.90
N GLU A 392 18.94 8.42 -16.90
CA GLU A 392 18.36 8.29 -18.25
C GLU A 392 18.69 6.92 -18.85
N ARG A 393 19.92 6.42 -18.64
CA ARG A 393 20.30 5.06 -19.06
C ARG A 393 19.45 4.01 -18.36
N PHE A 394 19.23 4.14 -17.06
CA PHE A 394 18.35 3.26 -16.31
C PHE A 394 16.92 3.27 -16.87
N LEU A 395 16.35 4.45 -17.14
CA LEU A 395 14.99 4.55 -17.70
C LEU A 395 14.89 3.96 -19.11
N ARG A 396 15.90 4.14 -19.96
CA ARG A 396 15.91 3.54 -21.31
C ARG A 396 15.94 2.01 -21.27
N THR A 397 16.60 1.44 -20.26
CA THR A 397 16.73 -0.03 -20.13
C THR A 397 15.55 -0.65 -19.37
N TYR A 398 15.14 -0.05 -18.25
CA TYR A 398 14.21 -0.64 -17.28
C TYR A 398 12.90 0.13 -17.10
N GLY A 399 12.79 1.34 -17.66
CA GLY A 399 11.56 2.13 -17.63
C GLY A 399 10.51 1.56 -18.58
N VAL A 400 9.40 1.07 -18.05
CA VAL A 400 8.31 0.48 -18.85
C VAL A 400 7.80 1.42 -19.94
N HIS A 401 7.71 2.71 -19.68
CA HIS A 401 7.23 3.71 -20.64
C HIS A 401 8.20 3.97 -21.79
N HIS A 402 9.42 3.43 -21.73
CA HIS A 402 10.38 3.39 -22.83
C HIS A 402 10.45 2.03 -23.53
N ALA A 403 9.83 0.98 -22.98
CA ALA A 403 9.80 -0.34 -23.60
C ALA A 403 9.01 -0.28 -24.91
N ARG A 404 9.64 -0.64 -26.04
CA ARG A 404 8.99 -0.69 -27.35
C ARG A 404 9.17 -2.08 -27.95
N ASN A 405 8.06 -2.69 -28.37
CA ASN A 405 8.05 -4.05 -28.93
C ASN A 405 8.63 -5.12 -27.98
N THR A 406 8.63 -4.86 -26.67
CA THR A 406 9.07 -5.78 -25.63
C THR A 406 7.85 -6.36 -24.94
N ASP A 407 7.90 -7.64 -24.59
CA ASP A 407 6.90 -8.24 -23.71
C ASP A 407 7.14 -7.75 -22.27
N VAL A 408 6.33 -6.78 -21.84
CA VAL A 408 6.41 -6.19 -20.50
C VAL A 408 5.72 -7.05 -19.43
N LEU A 409 5.15 -8.20 -19.80
CA LEU A 409 4.44 -9.10 -18.90
C LEU A 409 5.11 -10.47 -18.77
N PHE A 410 6.29 -10.67 -19.38
CA PHE A 410 7.07 -11.92 -19.29
C PHE A 410 6.24 -13.16 -19.70
N GLY A 411 5.45 -13.04 -20.76
CA GLY A 411 4.61 -14.11 -21.32
C GLY A 411 3.31 -14.33 -20.55
N LEU A 412 2.90 -13.40 -19.68
CA LEU A 412 1.68 -13.48 -18.88
C LEU A 412 0.59 -12.53 -19.39
N SER A 413 -0.64 -12.74 -18.94
CA SER A 413 -1.76 -11.84 -19.16
C SER A 413 -1.92 -10.84 -18.01
N LEU A 414 -2.60 -9.72 -18.28
CA LEU A 414 -3.08 -8.84 -17.23
C LEU A 414 -3.97 -9.60 -16.23
N CYS A 415 -3.95 -9.16 -14.98
CA CYS A 415 -4.85 -9.66 -13.96
C CYS A 415 -6.18 -8.92 -14.06
N GLU A 416 -7.26 -9.68 -14.17
CA GLU A 416 -8.64 -9.16 -14.22
C GLU A 416 -9.37 -9.34 -12.88
N THR A 417 -8.73 -10.00 -11.91
CA THR A 417 -9.29 -10.26 -10.59
C THR A 417 -9.24 -9.02 -9.71
N SER A 418 -10.34 -8.75 -9.01
CA SER A 418 -10.45 -7.75 -7.97
C SER A 418 -11.30 -8.26 -6.81
N LEU A 419 -11.20 -7.58 -5.66
CA LEU A 419 -11.95 -7.94 -4.46
C LEU A 419 -13.21 -7.09 -4.34
N PHE A 420 -14.27 -7.68 -3.79
CA PHE A 420 -15.48 -7.00 -3.37
C PHE A 420 -15.73 -7.27 -1.89
N TYR A 421 -16.13 -6.26 -1.13
CA TYR A 421 -16.36 -6.42 0.30
C TYR A 421 -17.82 -6.75 0.61
N GLU A 422 -18.05 -7.90 1.24
CA GLU A 422 -19.29 -8.22 1.92
C GLU A 422 -19.18 -7.74 3.38
N GLN A 423 -19.84 -6.64 3.69
CA GLN A 423 -19.64 -5.93 4.95
C GLN A 423 -20.74 -6.30 5.95
N SER A 424 -20.43 -7.16 6.91
CA SER A 424 -21.39 -7.65 7.91
C SER A 424 -22.00 -6.51 8.74
N LEU A 425 -21.29 -5.38 8.86
CA LEU A 425 -21.75 -4.16 9.52
C LEU A 425 -22.92 -3.45 8.78
N LEU A 426 -23.11 -3.75 7.50
CA LEU A 426 -24.18 -3.20 6.66
C LEU A 426 -25.35 -4.16 6.45
N GLU A 427 -25.27 -5.39 6.95
CA GLU A 427 -26.36 -6.36 6.88
C GLU A 427 -27.48 -5.92 7.84
N SER A 428 -28.70 -5.81 7.31
CA SER A 428 -29.89 -5.60 8.13
C SER A 428 -30.17 -6.86 8.94
N LYS A 429 -30.34 -6.74 10.26
CA LYS A 429 -30.85 -7.84 11.09
C LYS A 429 -32.34 -8.04 10.90
#